data_AF-A0A0P8AWA7-F1
#
_entry.id   AF-A0A0P8AWA7-F1
#
_cell.length_a   1.000
_cell.length_b   1.000
_cell.length_c   1.000
_cell.angle_alpha   90.00
_cell.angle_beta   90.00
_cell.angle_gamma   90.00
#
_symmetry.space_group_name_H-M   'P 1'
#
loop_
_entity.id
_entity.type
_entity.pdbx_description
1 polymer ?
#
loop_
_entity_poly.entity_id
_entity_poly.type
_entity_poly.pdbx_seq_one_letter_code
_entity_poly.pdbx_strand_id
1 'polypeptide(L)'
;AVARFNPQAIIVGASCTAELIQDDPGGLSEAMGLPCPAIALELPSYQRKENWGAAETFYQIVRTLADKSIVREPREGRRARANILGPTALGFRHRDDLVEIHKILDSLGVEVNLVAPLGATPEDITRIGAADFNIVLYPEIGDEASRWLERTFAQPAVRTVPIGVGATRSFIAEVAELAGADPTPALGDTSSRMPWWSRSVDSTYLTSKRVFIFGDATHAVAAARIAREELGFEVCGLGCYSREFAREVRAEAARCGVEPLITDDHLAVEDAIAAASPELVLGTQMERHIAKRLGLPCAVISAPVHVQDFPARHSPQMGFEGANVIFDTWVHPLVMGLEEHLLTMFREDFEFADENGPSHLAAHSPRPMAQPAMEMATAGATTTAGAQTQDVAEVPVADIPAPTAPPTQTGAFAWTDEAERELKKIPFFVRGKARRNTEAYATAEGLAQISLETLYDAKAHYAR
;
A
#
# COMPACT_ATOMS: atom_id res chain seq x y z
N ALA A 1 4.59 -4.25 37.03
CA ALA A 1 5.26 -3.44 36.00
C ALA A 1 6.01 -2.25 36.60
N VAL A 2 5.31 -1.33 37.29
CA VAL A 2 5.90 -0.10 37.87
C VAL A 2 7.15 -0.36 38.71
N ALA A 3 7.09 -1.25 39.72
CA ALA A 3 8.24 -1.55 40.58
C ALA A 3 9.46 -2.15 39.84
N ARG A 4 9.24 -2.82 38.70
CA ARG A 4 10.31 -3.47 37.93
C ARG A 4 10.96 -2.53 36.91
N PHE A 5 10.14 -1.76 36.19
CA PHE A 5 10.59 -0.97 35.05
C PHE A 5 10.73 0.52 35.34
N ASN A 6 10.17 1.00 36.46
CA ASN A 6 10.20 2.40 36.90
C ASN A 6 9.91 3.42 35.77
N PRO A 7 8.75 3.31 35.08
CA PRO A 7 8.47 4.15 33.91
C PRO A 7 8.05 5.58 34.31
N GLN A 8 8.27 6.54 33.42
CA GLN A 8 7.80 7.94 33.60
C GLN A 8 6.27 8.06 33.52
N ALA A 9 5.61 7.20 32.75
CA ALA A 9 4.15 7.07 32.67
C ALA A 9 3.80 5.63 32.28
N ILE A 10 2.57 5.19 32.56
CA ILE A 10 2.09 3.85 32.19
C ILE A 10 0.77 3.94 31.43
N ILE A 11 0.64 3.11 30.41
CA ILE A 11 -0.61 2.90 29.68
C ILE A 11 -1.31 1.69 30.29
N VAL A 12 -2.61 1.81 30.54
CA VAL A 12 -3.45 0.72 31.05
C VAL A 12 -4.63 0.56 30.10
N GLY A 13 -4.83 -0.64 29.59
CA GLY A 13 -5.92 -0.95 28.67
C GLY A 13 -6.24 -2.43 28.64
N ALA A 14 -7.34 -2.78 27.99
CA ALA A 14 -7.81 -4.15 27.84
C ALA A 14 -7.50 -4.71 26.45
N SER A 15 -7.29 -6.03 26.37
CA SER A 15 -7.34 -6.77 25.11
C SER A 15 -8.79 -7.16 24.77
N CYS A 16 -9.03 -7.68 23.56
CA CYS A 16 -10.35 -8.15 23.13
C CYS A 16 -10.98 -9.20 24.07
N THR A 17 -10.17 -10.02 24.74
CA THR A 17 -10.65 -10.99 25.74
C THR A 17 -10.95 -10.32 27.08
N ALA A 18 -10.09 -9.39 27.51
CA ALA A 18 -10.30 -8.67 28.78
C ALA A 18 -11.53 -7.74 28.71
N GLU A 19 -11.82 -7.16 27.54
CA GLU A 19 -13.01 -6.34 27.30
C GLU A 19 -14.33 -7.11 27.56
N LEU A 20 -14.35 -8.43 27.31
CA LEU A 20 -15.52 -9.28 27.58
C LEU A 20 -15.80 -9.48 29.08
N ILE A 21 -14.76 -9.36 29.92
CA ILE A 21 -14.86 -9.60 31.36
C ILE A 21 -15.43 -8.37 32.08
N GLN A 22 -15.48 -7.22 31.41
CA GLN A 22 -15.98 -5.94 31.93
C GLN A 22 -15.23 -5.47 33.20
N ASP A 23 -13.95 -5.84 33.32
CA ASP A 23 -13.06 -5.21 34.29
C ASP A 23 -12.88 -3.72 33.92
N ASP A 24 -12.77 -2.87 34.93
CA ASP A 24 -12.46 -1.44 34.78
C ASP A 24 -10.96 -1.20 35.04
N PRO A 25 -10.08 -1.38 34.04
CA PRO A 25 -8.64 -1.18 34.21
C PRO A 25 -8.31 0.27 34.59
N GLY A 26 -9.11 1.23 34.14
CA GLY A 26 -8.94 2.65 34.45
C GLY A 26 -9.14 2.91 35.93
N GLY A 27 -10.33 2.61 36.46
CA GLY A 27 -10.66 2.78 37.87
C GLY A 27 -9.75 1.98 38.80
N LEU A 28 -9.34 0.77 38.40
CA LEU A 28 -8.36 -0.01 39.15
C LEU A 28 -7.00 0.69 39.23
N SER A 29 -6.52 1.27 38.14
CA SER A 29 -5.24 1.98 38.12
C SER A 29 -5.24 3.24 39.00
N GLU A 30 -6.36 3.97 39.04
CA GLU A 30 -6.54 5.14 39.91
C GLU A 30 -6.54 4.74 41.38
N ALA A 31 -7.28 3.68 41.73
CA ALA A 31 -7.36 3.18 43.10
C ALA A 31 -6.01 2.68 43.66
N MET A 32 -5.09 2.28 42.78
CA MET A 32 -3.75 1.80 43.16
C MET A 32 -2.79 2.91 43.58
N GLY A 33 -3.09 4.19 43.31
CA GLY A 33 -2.24 5.32 43.73
C GLY A 33 -0.81 5.24 43.19
N LEU A 34 -0.66 4.93 41.90
CA LEU A 34 0.66 4.72 41.28
C LEU A 34 1.53 6.00 41.35
N PRO A 35 2.87 5.86 41.48
CA PRO A 35 3.79 6.99 41.59
C PRO A 35 4.03 7.74 40.26
N CYS A 36 3.51 7.24 39.15
CA CYS A 36 3.60 7.84 37.82
C CYS A 36 2.20 7.99 37.21
N PRO A 37 1.99 8.91 36.25
CA PRO A 37 0.73 9.03 35.53
C PRO A 37 0.29 7.71 34.90
N ALA A 38 -0.97 7.34 35.13
CA ALA A 38 -1.63 6.21 34.49
C ALA A 38 -2.59 6.73 33.40
N ILE A 39 -2.41 6.28 32.17
CA ILE A 39 -3.21 6.66 31.00
C ILE A 39 -4.11 5.48 30.70
N ALA A 40 -5.37 5.59 31.11
CA ALA A 40 -6.39 4.58 30.84
C ALA A 40 -6.85 4.70 29.38
N LEU A 41 -6.89 3.58 28.67
CA LEU A 41 -7.33 3.50 27.29
C LEU A 41 -8.60 2.66 27.15
N GLU A 42 -9.59 3.23 26.48
CA GLU A 42 -10.81 2.56 26.06
C GLU A 42 -10.73 2.25 24.57
N LEU A 43 -10.35 1.01 24.24
CA LEU A 43 -10.14 0.58 22.85
C LEU A 43 -11.16 -0.51 22.48
N PRO A 44 -12.29 -0.17 21.83
CA PRO A 44 -13.33 -1.14 21.49
C PRO A 44 -12.86 -2.09 20.37
N SER A 45 -12.36 -3.26 20.76
CA SER A 45 -11.62 -4.18 19.87
C SER A 45 -12.48 -4.80 18.77
N TYR A 46 -13.80 -4.84 18.98
CA TYR A 46 -14.77 -5.41 18.03
C TYR A 46 -15.29 -4.40 17.00
N GLN A 47 -14.97 -3.12 17.16
CA GLN A 47 -15.48 -2.04 16.30
C GLN A 47 -14.37 -1.25 15.61
N ARG A 48 -13.21 -1.16 16.26
CA ARG A 48 -12.06 -0.38 15.81
C ARG A 48 -10.87 -1.27 15.51
N LYS A 49 -9.91 -0.70 14.79
CA LYS A 49 -8.73 -1.41 14.29
C LYS A 49 -7.45 -0.69 14.71
N GLU A 50 -6.32 -1.26 14.33
CA GLU A 50 -4.97 -0.84 14.72
C GLU A 50 -4.72 0.67 14.58
N ASN A 51 -4.94 1.27 13.40
CA ASN A 51 -4.69 2.69 13.18
C ASN A 51 -5.49 3.58 14.14
N TRP A 52 -6.79 3.27 14.32
CA TRP A 52 -7.62 4.00 15.28
C TRP A 52 -7.12 3.82 16.72
N GLY A 53 -6.75 2.59 17.10
CA GLY A 53 -6.21 2.33 18.43
C GLY A 53 -4.90 3.08 18.69
N ALA A 54 -4.03 3.18 17.70
CA ALA A 54 -2.79 3.95 17.77
C ALA A 54 -3.04 5.46 17.81
N ALA A 55 -3.99 5.98 17.02
CA ALA A 55 -4.39 7.39 17.03
C ALA A 55 -4.98 7.80 18.39
N GLU A 56 -5.95 7.02 18.90
CA GLU A 56 -6.58 7.25 20.20
C GLU A 56 -5.56 7.16 21.33
N THR A 57 -4.69 6.14 21.30
CA THR A 57 -3.60 6.00 22.29
C THR A 57 -2.69 7.22 22.27
N PHE A 58 -2.24 7.65 21.09
CA PHE A 58 -1.36 8.81 20.97
C PHE A 58 -2.05 10.09 21.44
N TYR A 59 -3.31 10.29 21.06
CA TYR A 59 -4.14 11.38 21.53
C TYR A 59 -4.27 11.41 23.06
N GLN A 60 -4.58 10.28 23.71
CA GLN A 60 -4.73 10.19 25.16
C GLN A 60 -3.40 10.42 25.89
N ILE A 61 -2.28 9.94 25.35
CA ILE A 61 -0.94 10.24 25.86
C ILE A 61 -0.70 11.76 25.83
N VAL A 62 -0.89 12.40 24.68
CA VAL A 62 -0.68 13.84 24.52
C VAL A 62 -1.61 14.63 25.43
N ARG A 63 -2.91 14.30 25.44
CA ARG A 63 -3.92 14.99 26.26
C ARG A 63 -3.64 14.90 27.75
N THR A 64 -3.14 13.76 28.21
CA THR A 64 -2.89 13.51 29.64
C THR A 64 -1.57 14.13 30.10
N LEU A 65 -0.53 14.06 29.29
CA LEU A 65 0.83 14.44 29.70
C LEU A 65 1.22 15.87 29.33
N ALA A 66 0.63 16.48 28.29
CA ALA A 66 1.02 17.81 27.87
C ALA A 66 0.81 18.85 28.99
N ASP A 67 1.87 19.57 29.35
CA ASP A 67 1.79 20.67 30.32
C ASP A 67 1.22 21.91 29.62
N LYS A 68 -0.02 22.27 29.99
CA LYS A 68 -0.73 23.42 29.42
C LYS A 68 -0.12 24.78 29.80
N SER A 69 0.78 24.82 30.78
CA SER A 69 1.51 26.03 31.14
C SER A 69 2.69 26.30 30.20
N ILE A 70 3.19 25.27 29.51
CA ILE A 70 4.27 25.39 28.53
C ILE A 70 3.67 25.78 27.18
N VAL A 71 3.84 27.04 26.82
CA VAL A 71 3.40 27.60 25.54
C VAL A 71 4.59 28.13 24.76
N ARG A 72 4.44 28.24 23.43
CA ARG A 72 5.48 28.78 22.54
C ARG A 72 5.94 30.17 22.96
N GLU A 73 7.26 30.37 23.01
CA GLU A 73 7.88 31.68 23.22
C GLU A 73 7.73 32.55 21.95
N PRO A 74 7.83 33.89 22.05
CA PRO A 74 7.95 34.74 20.87
C PRO A 74 9.09 34.29 19.94
N ARG A 75 8.91 34.45 18.62
CA ARG A 75 9.89 33.97 17.61
C ARG A 75 11.09 34.90 17.42
N GLU A 76 11.16 36.02 18.13
CA GLU A 76 12.18 37.05 17.91
C GLU A 76 13.61 36.50 18.07
N GLY A 77 14.34 36.44 16.95
CA GLY A 77 15.75 36.03 16.91
C GLY A 77 16.00 34.52 17.01
N ARG A 78 14.98 33.67 17.05
CA ARG A 78 15.11 32.20 17.10
C ARG A 78 14.56 31.52 15.85
N ARG A 79 15.02 30.29 15.60
CA ARG A 79 14.45 29.40 14.58
C ARG A 79 13.01 29.02 14.95
N ALA A 80 12.18 28.80 13.94
CA ALA A 80 10.86 28.24 14.15
C ALA A 80 11.01 26.79 14.65
N ARG A 81 10.11 26.36 15.55
CA ARG A 81 10.10 25.04 16.16
C ARG A 81 8.88 24.25 15.73
N ALA A 82 9.07 23.02 15.25
CA ALA A 82 7.98 22.15 14.85
C ALA A 82 7.97 20.85 15.66
N ASN A 83 6.78 20.36 16.01
CA ASN A 83 6.62 18.96 16.38
C ASN A 83 6.39 18.13 15.10
N ILE A 84 6.95 16.92 15.05
CA ILE A 84 6.63 15.93 14.01
C ILE A 84 5.72 14.87 14.63
N LEU A 85 4.53 14.70 14.10
CA LEU A 85 3.46 13.86 14.65
C LEU A 85 3.10 12.71 13.71
N GLY A 86 2.92 11.52 14.28
CA GLY A 86 2.44 10.33 13.57
C GLY A 86 3.44 9.17 13.41
N PRO A 87 4.77 9.38 13.27
CA PRO A 87 5.72 8.28 13.18
C PRO A 87 5.62 7.32 14.39
N THR A 88 5.68 6.01 14.16
CA THR A 88 5.43 4.90 15.09
C THR A 88 6.35 3.71 14.75
N ALA A 89 6.36 2.69 15.60
CA ALA A 89 7.28 1.56 15.49
C ALA A 89 7.04 0.65 14.26
N LEU A 90 5.78 0.28 13.97
CA LEU A 90 5.42 -0.63 12.86
C LEU A 90 4.93 0.10 11.60
N GLY A 91 5.13 1.42 11.55
CA GLY A 91 4.72 2.20 10.40
C GLY A 91 5.62 1.99 9.18
N PHE A 92 5.01 2.03 7.99
CA PHE A 92 5.71 1.80 6.72
C PHE A 92 6.76 2.88 6.48
N ARG A 93 8.04 2.49 6.50
CA ARG A 93 9.22 3.34 6.22
C ARG A 93 9.41 4.57 7.12
N HIS A 94 8.68 4.64 8.25
CA HIS A 94 8.69 5.80 9.15
C HIS A 94 10.09 6.20 9.65
N ARG A 95 10.99 5.20 9.83
CA ARG A 95 12.41 5.43 10.17
C ARG A 95 13.12 6.32 9.15
N ASP A 96 13.01 5.98 7.87
CA ASP A 96 13.78 6.63 6.81
C ASP A 96 13.07 7.90 6.33
N ASP A 97 11.75 7.93 6.36
CA ASP A 97 10.97 9.14 6.09
C ASP A 97 11.40 10.27 7.03
N LEU A 98 11.57 9.98 8.33
CA LEU A 98 12.06 10.96 9.30
C LEU A 98 13.43 11.54 8.95
N VAL A 99 14.34 10.74 8.40
CA VAL A 99 15.66 11.22 7.98
C VAL A 99 15.51 12.26 6.85
N GLU A 100 14.64 11.99 5.87
CA GLU A 100 14.39 12.92 4.77
C GLU A 100 13.67 14.19 5.23
N ILE A 101 12.69 14.07 6.13
CA ILE A 101 12.02 15.24 6.71
C ILE A 101 13.00 16.10 7.50
N HIS A 102 13.88 15.50 8.31
CA HIS A 102 14.91 16.25 9.04
C HIS A 102 15.80 17.06 8.09
N LYS A 103 16.28 16.47 6.98
CA LYS A 103 17.09 17.19 5.98
C LYS A 103 16.35 18.40 5.38
N ILE A 104 15.06 18.23 5.07
CA ILE A 104 14.23 19.32 4.53
C ILE A 104 14.06 20.44 5.57
N LEU A 105 13.74 20.08 6.81
CA LEU A 105 13.56 21.06 7.90
C LEU A 105 14.85 21.79 8.24
N ASP A 106 15.99 21.10 8.25
CA ASP A 106 17.31 21.70 8.45
C ASP A 106 17.62 22.74 7.36
N SER A 107 17.28 22.43 6.10
CA SER A 107 17.46 23.35 4.97
C SER A 107 16.56 24.58 5.05
N LEU A 108 15.40 24.47 5.70
CA LEU A 108 14.49 25.57 6.00
C LEU A 108 14.86 26.32 7.29
N GLY A 109 15.85 25.85 8.04
CA GLY A 109 16.22 26.41 9.34
C GLY A 109 15.13 26.21 10.41
N VAL A 110 14.33 25.15 10.31
CA VAL A 110 13.31 24.77 11.30
C VAL A 110 13.92 23.79 12.30
N GLU A 111 13.79 24.10 13.60
CA GLU A 111 14.19 23.23 14.69
C GLU A 111 13.08 22.22 15.00
N VAL A 112 13.43 20.94 15.18
CA VAL A 112 12.46 19.93 15.63
C VAL A 112 12.38 19.95 17.16
N ASN A 113 11.22 20.31 17.69
CA ASN A 113 10.96 20.33 19.14
C ASN A 113 10.85 18.91 19.70
N LEU A 114 10.09 18.04 19.01
CA LEU A 114 10.03 16.60 19.26
C LEU A 114 9.47 15.85 18.06
N VAL A 115 9.76 14.55 18.02
CA VAL A 115 9.11 13.57 17.14
C VAL A 115 8.29 12.64 18.02
N ALA A 116 6.99 12.49 17.75
CA ALA A 116 6.14 11.62 18.55
C ALA A 116 5.07 10.88 17.72
N PRO A 117 4.70 9.66 18.12
CA PRO A 117 5.19 8.93 19.30
C PRO A 117 6.59 8.30 19.17
N LEU A 118 7.12 8.12 17.96
CA LEU A 118 8.41 7.44 17.76
C LEU A 118 9.59 8.20 18.39
N GLY A 119 10.21 7.60 19.40
CA GLY A 119 11.41 8.13 20.06
C GLY A 119 11.14 9.10 21.21
N ALA A 120 9.91 9.58 21.39
CA ALA A 120 9.55 10.48 22.48
C ALA A 120 9.42 9.73 23.82
N THR A 121 9.90 10.35 24.87
CA THR A 121 9.60 9.98 26.26
C THR A 121 8.34 10.69 26.75
N PRO A 122 7.65 10.18 27.79
CA PRO A 122 6.58 10.91 28.47
C PRO A 122 6.97 12.33 28.89
N GLU A 123 8.22 12.55 29.31
CA GLU A 123 8.74 13.87 29.67
C GLU A 123 8.81 14.81 28.46
N ASP A 124 9.23 14.32 27.28
CA ASP A 124 9.22 15.12 26.05
C ASP A 124 7.81 15.60 25.68
N ILE A 125 6.79 14.73 25.88
CA ILE A 125 5.39 15.07 25.62
C ILE A 125 4.90 16.21 26.51
N THR A 126 5.42 16.35 27.74
CA THR A 126 5.04 17.47 28.61
C THR A 126 5.36 18.83 27.97
N ARG A 127 6.40 18.88 27.13
CA ARG A 127 6.89 20.09 26.45
C ARG A 127 6.33 20.29 25.04
N ILE A 128 5.34 19.50 24.62
CA ILE A 128 4.78 19.56 23.25
C ILE A 128 4.20 20.94 22.88
N GLY A 129 3.71 21.69 23.87
CA GLY A 129 3.17 23.04 23.70
C GLY A 129 4.21 24.12 23.35
N ALA A 130 5.51 23.82 23.47
CA ALA A 130 6.60 24.76 23.17
C ALA A 130 6.83 24.99 21.66
N ALA A 131 6.33 24.11 20.80
CA ALA A 131 6.48 24.26 19.36
C ALA A 131 5.62 25.40 18.79
N ASP A 132 6.09 25.99 17.70
CA ASP A 132 5.35 27.00 16.95
C ASP A 132 4.19 26.41 16.16
N PHE A 133 4.40 25.23 15.57
CA PHE A 133 3.44 24.52 14.73
C PHE A 133 3.70 23.00 14.77
N ASN A 134 2.78 22.24 14.19
CA ASN A 134 2.86 20.78 14.09
C ASN A 134 2.99 20.33 12.63
N ILE A 135 3.69 19.24 12.39
CA ILE A 135 3.78 18.56 11.09
C ILE A 135 3.17 17.18 11.25
N VAL A 136 2.06 16.92 10.57
CA VAL A 136 1.38 15.61 10.62
C VAL A 136 1.83 14.79 9.41
N LEU A 137 2.76 13.87 9.64
CA LEU A 137 3.31 13.01 8.57
C LEU A 137 2.38 11.85 8.24
N TYR A 138 1.70 11.30 9.24
CA TYR A 138 0.79 10.17 9.09
C TYR A 138 -0.55 10.50 9.71
N PRO A 139 -1.51 11.06 8.94
CA PRO A 139 -2.83 11.45 9.41
C PRO A 139 -3.57 10.35 10.17
N GLU A 140 -3.43 9.09 9.75
CA GLU A 140 -4.03 7.92 10.39
C GLU A 140 -3.68 7.79 11.87
N ILE A 141 -2.55 8.36 12.31
CA ILE A 141 -2.06 8.31 13.69
C ILE A 141 -2.05 9.68 14.35
N GLY A 142 -1.55 10.71 13.66
CA GLY A 142 -1.20 12.00 14.25
C GLY A 142 -2.29 13.06 14.21
N ASP A 143 -3.30 12.93 13.34
CA ASP A 143 -4.23 14.04 13.09
C ASP A 143 -5.13 14.35 14.29
N GLU A 144 -5.54 13.33 15.05
CA GLU A 144 -6.37 13.52 16.24
C GLU A 144 -5.66 14.31 17.34
N ALA A 145 -4.42 13.92 17.66
CA ALA A 145 -3.56 14.66 18.58
C ALA A 145 -3.29 16.08 18.06
N SER A 146 -3.03 16.25 16.77
CA SER A 146 -2.80 17.55 16.14
C SER A 146 -4.00 18.49 16.27
N ARG A 147 -5.22 18.01 16.01
CA ARG A 147 -6.46 18.80 16.17
C ARG A 147 -6.71 19.20 17.63
N TRP A 148 -6.25 18.41 18.58
CA TRP A 148 -6.30 18.78 19.99
C TRP A 148 -5.25 19.84 20.34
N LEU A 149 -4.03 19.74 19.80
CA LEU A 149 -2.98 20.74 19.96
C LEU A 149 -3.35 22.09 19.33
N GLU A 150 -4.01 22.09 18.17
CA GLU A 150 -4.56 23.30 17.53
C GLU A 150 -5.54 24.03 18.47
N ARG A 151 -6.45 23.30 19.11
CA ARG A 151 -7.45 23.86 20.03
C ARG A 151 -6.85 24.30 21.37
N THR A 152 -5.86 23.57 21.87
CA THR A 152 -5.32 23.75 23.23
C THR A 152 -4.16 24.73 23.28
N PHE A 153 -3.24 24.65 22.31
CA PHE A 153 -2.01 25.45 22.26
C PHE A 153 -1.97 26.45 21.10
N ALA A 154 -3.04 26.54 20.28
CA ALA A 154 -3.09 27.40 19.09
C ALA A 154 -1.92 27.16 18.11
N GLN A 155 -1.45 25.91 18.04
CA GLN A 155 -0.38 25.47 17.13
C GLN A 155 -1.01 25.07 15.78
N PRO A 156 -0.82 25.84 14.69
CA PRO A 156 -1.27 25.42 13.37
C PRO A 156 -0.57 24.13 12.94
N ALA A 157 -1.14 23.39 11.99
CA ALA A 157 -0.58 22.14 11.53
C ALA A 157 -0.46 22.03 10.02
N VAL A 158 0.71 21.58 9.56
CA VAL A 158 0.99 21.14 8.19
C VAL A 158 0.42 19.74 8.02
N ARG A 159 -0.47 19.57 7.03
CA ARG A 159 -1.09 18.28 6.70
C ARG A 159 -0.77 17.76 5.29
N THR A 160 0.01 18.52 4.52
CA THR A 160 0.55 18.02 3.26
C THR A 160 1.59 16.94 3.55
N VAL A 161 1.28 15.69 3.18
CA VAL A 161 2.22 14.57 3.32
C VAL A 161 3.18 14.54 2.11
N PRO A 162 4.50 14.66 2.32
CA PRO A 162 5.49 14.85 1.24
C PRO A 162 5.91 13.53 0.57
N ILE A 163 4.95 12.76 0.08
CA ILE A 163 5.20 11.56 -0.75
C ILE A 163 4.98 11.93 -2.22
N GLY A 164 6.06 11.87 -3.02
CA GLY A 164 6.11 12.36 -4.40
C GLY A 164 6.77 13.73 -4.52
N VAL A 165 7.27 14.08 -5.71
CA VAL A 165 8.02 15.32 -5.93
C VAL A 165 7.11 16.55 -5.81
N GLY A 166 5.92 16.51 -6.41
CA GLY A 166 4.96 17.60 -6.32
C GLY A 166 4.53 17.86 -4.88
N ALA A 167 4.23 16.78 -4.16
CA ALA A 167 3.86 16.81 -2.75
C ALA A 167 4.94 17.38 -1.85
N THR A 168 6.19 16.96 -2.08
CA THR A 168 7.35 17.44 -1.33
C THR A 168 7.53 18.94 -1.53
N ARG A 169 7.36 19.45 -2.76
CA ARG A 169 7.40 20.89 -3.03
C ARG A 169 6.28 21.65 -2.32
N SER A 170 5.05 21.14 -2.32
CA SER A 170 3.93 21.72 -1.59
C SER A 170 4.16 21.75 -0.08
N PHE A 171 4.67 20.66 0.48
CA PHE A 171 5.05 20.57 1.90
C PHE A 171 6.12 21.60 2.27
N ILE A 172 7.18 21.72 1.47
CA ILE A 172 8.24 22.72 1.69
C ILE A 172 7.66 24.14 1.71
N ALA A 173 6.76 24.46 0.78
CA ALA A 173 6.11 25.77 0.74
C ALA A 173 5.25 26.04 1.98
N GLU A 174 4.43 25.07 2.41
CA GLU A 174 3.57 25.20 3.58
C GLU A 174 4.37 25.33 4.89
N VAL A 175 5.44 24.55 5.04
CA VAL A 175 6.36 24.65 6.18
C VAL A 175 7.07 26.00 6.18
N ALA A 176 7.58 26.45 5.03
CA ALA A 176 8.27 27.74 4.92
C ALA A 176 7.35 28.91 5.27
N GLU A 177 6.08 28.86 4.87
CA GLU A 177 5.06 29.84 5.23
C GLU A 177 4.86 29.90 6.75
N LEU A 178 4.62 28.77 7.41
CA LEU A 178 4.42 28.74 8.87
C LEU A 178 5.70 29.09 9.65
N ALA A 179 6.87 28.76 9.11
CA ALA A 179 8.17 29.08 9.71
C ALA A 179 8.59 30.54 9.47
N GLY A 180 8.07 31.21 8.44
CA GLY A 180 8.60 32.48 7.96
C GLY A 180 10.01 32.34 7.37
N ALA A 181 10.29 31.20 6.73
CA ALA A 181 11.59 30.84 6.17
C ALA A 181 11.64 31.04 4.65
N ASP A 182 12.83 31.15 4.08
CA ASP A 182 13.03 31.12 2.63
C ASP A 182 12.94 29.67 2.13
N PRO A 183 11.98 29.31 1.26
CA PRO A 183 11.86 27.96 0.73
C PRO A 183 12.92 27.63 -0.34
N THR A 184 13.63 28.63 -0.88
CA THR A 184 14.54 28.48 -2.02
C THR A 184 15.62 27.41 -1.83
N PRO A 185 16.31 27.32 -0.68
CA PRO A 185 17.33 26.29 -0.46
C PRO A 185 16.75 24.87 -0.52
N ALA A 186 15.60 24.64 0.10
CA ALA A 186 14.95 23.34 0.12
C ALA A 186 14.32 22.99 -1.24
N LEU A 187 13.69 23.94 -1.93
CA LEU A 187 13.10 23.75 -3.26
C LEU A 187 14.14 23.58 -4.38
N GLY A 188 15.35 24.09 -4.15
CA GLY A 188 16.52 23.98 -5.03
C GLY A 188 17.25 22.65 -4.94
N ASP A 189 16.83 21.73 -4.06
CA ASP A 189 17.40 20.39 -4.02
C ASP A 189 17.11 19.64 -5.32
N THR A 190 18.18 19.11 -5.92
CA THR A 190 18.17 18.35 -7.17
C THR A 190 18.51 16.86 -6.95
N SER A 191 18.52 16.41 -5.70
CA SER A 191 18.76 15.02 -5.31
C SER A 191 17.73 14.03 -5.89
N SER A 192 16.50 14.49 -6.13
CA SER A 192 15.48 13.72 -6.84
C SER A 192 15.84 13.57 -8.32
N ARG A 193 16.23 12.35 -8.70
CA ARG A 193 16.48 11.89 -10.07
C ARG A 193 15.20 11.43 -10.77
N MET A 194 14.14 11.10 -10.03
CA MET A 194 12.88 10.61 -10.61
C MET A 194 12.32 11.50 -11.75
N PRO A 195 12.26 12.85 -11.65
CA PRO A 195 11.77 13.67 -12.75
C PRO A 195 12.54 13.52 -14.07
N TRP A 196 13.86 13.30 -13.99
CA TRP A 196 14.66 12.99 -15.18
C TRP A 196 14.37 11.58 -15.69
N TRP A 197 14.36 10.59 -14.80
CA TRP A 197 14.10 9.20 -15.17
C TRP A 197 12.73 9.00 -15.81
N SER A 198 11.68 9.55 -15.20
CA SER A 198 10.31 9.51 -15.74
C SER A 198 10.19 10.18 -17.11
N ARG A 199 10.94 11.27 -17.36
CA ARG A 199 10.93 11.99 -18.64
C ARG A 199 11.91 11.43 -19.69
N SER A 200 12.76 10.49 -19.31
CA SER A 200 13.72 9.87 -20.23
C SER A 200 13.00 9.00 -21.25
N VAL A 201 13.60 8.81 -22.42
CA VAL A 201 13.01 8.01 -23.51
C VAL A 201 12.70 6.57 -23.06
N ASP A 202 13.52 6.02 -22.17
CA ASP A 202 13.35 4.68 -21.62
C ASP A 202 12.06 4.52 -20.82
N SER A 203 11.47 5.60 -20.31
CA SER A 203 10.21 5.58 -19.55
C SER A 203 8.98 5.78 -20.43
N THR A 204 9.13 5.98 -21.75
CA THR A 204 7.99 6.23 -22.65
C THR A 204 6.98 5.08 -22.63
N TYR A 205 7.44 3.84 -22.49
CA TYR A 205 6.59 2.64 -22.41
C TYR A 205 5.72 2.57 -21.14
N LEU A 206 6.02 3.38 -20.10
CA LEU A 206 5.21 3.47 -18.89
C LEU A 206 3.89 4.21 -19.15
N THR A 207 3.86 5.08 -20.16
CA THR A 207 2.71 5.94 -20.46
C THR A 207 1.44 5.09 -20.65
N SER A 208 0.39 5.46 -19.94
CA SER A 208 -0.92 4.79 -19.96
C SER A 208 -0.92 3.33 -19.50
N LYS A 209 0.18 2.80 -18.94
CA LYS A 209 0.11 1.51 -18.26
C LYS A 209 -0.89 1.58 -17.13
N ARG A 210 -1.77 0.58 -17.06
CA ARG A 210 -2.90 0.59 -16.14
C ARG A 210 -2.47 0.14 -14.76
N VAL A 211 -2.74 0.95 -13.74
CA VAL A 211 -2.35 0.65 -12.36
C VAL A 211 -3.56 0.56 -11.45
N PHE A 212 -3.58 -0.46 -10.57
CA PHE A 212 -4.55 -0.57 -9.48
C PHE A 212 -3.85 -0.26 -8.16
N ILE A 213 -4.44 0.61 -7.35
CA ILE A 213 -3.82 1.15 -6.14
C ILE A 213 -4.67 0.84 -4.91
N PHE A 214 -4.05 0.27 -3.88
CA PHE A 214 -4.72 -0.06 -2.62
C PHE A 214 -3.78 0.09 -1.41
N GLY A 215 -4.31 0.47 -0.24
CA GLY A 215 -3.50 0.64 0.98
C GLY A 215 -4.23 1.39 2.08
N ASP A 216 -3.47 1.97 3.03
CA ASP A 216 -3.97 3.08 3.84
C ASP A 216 -4.27 4.30 2.95
N ALA A 217 -5.02 5.26 3.49
CA ALA A 217 -5.50 6.37 2.68
C ALA A 217 -4.35 7.30 2.26
N THR A 218 -3.41 7.57 3.17
CA THR A 218 -2.27 8.45 2.92
C THR A 218 -1.42 7.96 1.75
N HIS A 219 -1.00 6.70 1.76
CA HIS A 219 -0.16 6.14 0.72
C HIS A 219 -0.94 5.90 -0.57
N ALA A 220 -2.20 5.46 -0.51
CA ALA A 220 -3.01 5.26 -1.72
C ALA A 220 -3.27 6.57 -2.47
N VAL A 221 -3.61 7.66 -1.77
CA VAL A 221 -3.80 8.99 -2.37
C VAL A 221 -2.49 9.53 -2.94
N ALA A 222 -1.38 9.40 -2.19
CA ALA A 222 -0.08 9.82 -2.68
C ALA A 222 0.32 9.03 -3.93
N ALA A 223 0.08 7.71 -3.94
CA ALA A 223 0.42 6.86 -5.06
C ALA A 223 -0.41 7.17 -6.31
N ALA A 224 -1.71 7.44 -6.17
CA ALA A 224 -2.56 7.86 -7.28
C ALA A 224 -2.09 9.17 -7.92
N ARG A 225 -1.69 10.15 -7.09
CA ARG A 225 -1.11 11.41 -7.59
C ARG A 225 0.19 11.18 -8.35
N ILE A 226 1.14 10.42 -7.79
CA ILE A 226 2.43 10.14 -8.44
C ILE A 226 2.21 9.37 -9.75
N ALA A 227 1.36 8.35 -9.74
CA ALA A 227 1.02 7.55 -10.91
C ALA A 227 0.53 8.45 -12.06
N ARG A 228 -0.43 9.35 -11.79
CA ARG A 228 -1.03 10.23 -12.80
C ARG A 228 -0.11 11.38 -13.24
N GLU A 229 0.50 12.07 -12.28
CA GLU A 229 1.13 13.37 -12.52
C GLU A 229 2.66 13.27 -12.71
N GLU A 230 3.29 12.22 -12.20
CA GLU A 230 4.74 12.10 -12.17
C GLU A 230 5.28 10.93 -12.99
N LEU A 231 4.49 9.86 -13.21
CA LEU A 231 4.91 8.66 -13.97
C LEU A 231 4.09 8.39 -15.25
N GLY A 232 2.94 9.05 -15.41
CA GLY A 232 2.10 8.91 -16.62
C GLY A 232 1.30 7.60 -16.71
N PHE A 233 1.09 6.90 -15.60
CA PHE A 233 0.20 5.73 -15.53
C PHE A 233 -1.28 6.11 -15.61
N GLU A 234 -2.11 5.18 -16.07
CA GLU A 234 -3.57 5.28 -16.02
C GLU A 234 -4.07 4.57 -14.75
N VAL A 235 -4.57 5.33 -13.77
CA VAL A 235 -5.16 4.74 -12.56
C VAL A 235 -6.51 4.13 -12.90
N CYS A 236 -6.57 2.79 -12.91
CA CYS A 236 -7.77 2.02 -13.27
C CYS A 236 -8.54 1.46 -12.07
N GLY A 237 -8.01 1.65 -10.86
CA GLY A 237 -8.69 1.36 -9.60
C GLY A 237 -7.95 2.00 -8.43
N LEU A 238 -8.71 2.52 -7.47
CA LEU A 238 -8.18 3.16 -6.27
C LEU A 238 -9.04 2.78 -5.06
N GLY A 239 -8.42 2.34 -3.99
CA GLY A 239 -9.13 1.98 -2.77
C GLY A 239 -8.29 2.10 -1.51
N CYS A 240 -8.97 1.97 -0.36
CA CYS A 240 -8.32 1.87 0.94
C CYS A 240 -9.11 1.01 1.92
N TYR A 241 -8.40 0.51 2.93
CA TYR A 241 -9.02 -0.15 4.09
C TYR A 241 -9.32 0.82 5.25
N SER A 242 -8.76 2.03 5.23
CA SER A 242 -8.93 3.08 6.25
C SER A 242 -10.24 3.84 6.06
N ARG A 243 -11.35 3.31 6.62
CA ARG A 243 -12.70 3.91 6.49
C ARG A 243 -12.77 5.34 7.02
N GLU A 244 -12.00 5.68 8.04
CA GLU A 244 -11.90 7.00 8.66
C GLU A 244 -11.45 8.10 7.68
N PHE A 245 -10.71 7.72 6.64
CA PHE A 245 -10.13 8.61 5.62
C PHE A 245 -10.71 8.35 4.23
N ALA A 246 -11.91 7.74 4.17
CA ALA A 246 -12.58 7.43 2.90
C ALA A 246 -12.90 8.68 2.07
N ARG A 247 -13.06 9.84 2.71
CA ARG A 247 -13.38 11.10 2.01
C ARG A 247 -12.22 11.54 1.10
N GLU A 248 -11.01 11.46 1.62
CA GLU A 248 -9.77 11.82 0.91
C GLU A 248 -9.55 10.89 -0.29
N VAL A 249 -9.77 9.58 -0.10
CA VAL A 249 -9.68 8.59 -1.19
C VAL A 249 -10.76 8.79 -2.24
N ARG A 250 -12.01 9.08 -1.84
CA ARG A 250 -13.10 9.39 -2.78
C ARG A 250 -12.79 10.62 -3.63
N ALA A 251 -12.23 11.67 -3.02
CA ALA A 251 -11.86 12.88 -3.74
C ALA A 251 -10.78 12.62 -4.79
N GLU A 252 -9.78 11.79 -4.46
CA GLU A 252 -8.73 11.42 -5.40
C GLU A 252 -9.23 10.45 -6.49
N ALA A 253 -10.09 9.49 -6.13
CA ALA A 253 -10.72 8.57 -7.08
C ALA A 253 -11.56 9.32 -8.13
N ALA A 254 -12.29 10.36 -7.70
CA ALA A 254 -13.03 11.24 -8.61
C ALA A 254 -12.11 11.97 -9.60
N ARG A 255 -10.90 12.39 -9.18
CA ARG A 255 -9.90 12.99 -10.09
C ARG A 255 -9.34 11.98 -11.08
N CYS A 256 -9.23 10.72 -10.68
CA CYS A 256 -8.83 9.61 -11.55
C CYS A 256 -9.96 9.10 -12.46
N GLY A 257 -11.22 9.48 -12.20
CA GLY A 257 -12.38 8.96 -12.93
C GLY A 257 -12.71 7.49 -12.60
N VAL A 258 -12.39 7.01 -11.40
CA VAL A 258 -12.66 5.63 -10.95
C VAL A 258 -13.56 5.61 -9.72
N GLU A 259 -14.33 4.53 -9.55
CA GLU A 259 -15.13 4.33 -8.34
C GLU A 259 -14.21 3.92 -7.16
N PRO A 260 -14.28 4.61 -6.01
CA PRO A 260 -13.41 4.32 -4.87
C PRO A 260 -13.81 3.02 -4.17
N LEU A 261 -12.85 2.13 -3.98
CA LEU A 261 -13.04 0.87 -3.24
C LEU A 261 -12.69 1.04 -1.76
N ILE A 262 -13.70 1.24 -0.90
CA ILE A 262 -13.51 1.35 0.55
C ILE A 262 -13.91 0.03 1.21
N THR A 263 -12.93 -0.83 1.49
CA THR A 263 -13.18 -2.17 2.03
C THR A 263 -12.00 -2.69 2.85
N ASP A 264 -12.30 -3.53 3.83
CA ASP A 264 -11.34 -4.33 4.57
C ASP A 264 -11.46 -5.83 4.24
N ASP A 265 -12.31 -6.19 3.27
CA ASP A 265 -12.45 -7.53 2.73
C ASP A 265 -11.51 -7.73 1.53
N HIS A 266 -10.50 -8.58 1.72
CA HIS A 266 -9.52 -8.92 0.68
C HIS A 266 -10.12 -9.62 -0.54
N LEU A 267 -11.26 -10.31 -0.40
CA LEU A 267 -11.94 -10.94 -1.54
C LEU A 267 -12.55 -9.88 -2.46
N ALA A 268 -13.17 -8.84 -1.89
CA ALA A 268 -13.66 -7.70 -2.66
C ALA A 268 -12.54 -6.94 -3.36
N VAL A 269 -11.35 -6.85 -2.75
CA VAL A 269 -10.15 -6.26 -3.39
C VAL A 269 -9.69 -7.12 -4.56
N GLU A 270 -9.64 -8.44 -4.39
CA GLU A 270 -9.29 -9.36 -5.48
C GLU A 270 -10.26 -9.24 -6.67
N ASP A 271 -11.57 -9.28 -6.41
CA ASP A 271 -12.59 -9.16 -7.45
C ASP A 271 -12.45 -7.84 -8.20
N ALA A 272 -12.18 -6.74 -7.49
CA ALA A 272 -11.94 -5.43 -8.09
C ALA A 272 -10.67 -5.39 -8.94
N ILE A 273 -9.57 -6.01 -8.49
CA ILE A 273 -8.32 -6.11 -9.27
C ILE A 273 -8.56 -6.92 -10.54
N ALA A 274 -9.22 -8.08 -10.44
CA ALA A 274 -9.55 -8.91 -11.59
C ALA A 274 -10.45 -8.16 -12.59
N ALA A 275 -11.49 -7.49 -12.08
CA ALA A 275 -12.41 -6.67 -12.87
C ALA A 275 -11.74 -5.43 -13.48
N ALA A 276 -10.70 -4.86 -12.88
CA ALA A 276 -9.93 -3.80 -13.51
C ALA A 276 -8.98 -4.35 -14.59
N SER A 277 -8.38 -5.54 -14.36
CA SER A 277 -7.20 -6.09 -15.05
C SER A 277 -6.12 -5.02 -15.29
N PRO A 278 -5.45 -4.58 -14.21
CA PRO A 278 -4.31 -3.68 -14.33
C PRO A 278 -3.10 -4.41 -14.93
N GLU A 279 -2.09 -3.64 -15.31
CA GLU A 279 -0.75 -4.11 -15.67
C GLU A 279 0.22 -4.04 -14.47
N LEU A 280 -0.14 -3.27 -13.44
CA LEU A 280 0.62 -3.13 -12.19
C LEU A 280 -0.33 -3.01 -11.00
N VAL A 281 -0.04 -3.71 -9.91
CA VAL A 281 -0.72 -3.54 -8.63
C VAL A 281 0.22 -2.86 -7.63
N LEU A 282 -0.17 -1.67 -7.16
CA LEU A 282 0.50 -0.95 -6.07
C LEU A 282 -0.32 -1.12 -4.81
N GLY A 283 0.14 -1.96 -3.88
CA GLY A 283 -0.72 -2.47 -2.82
C GLY A 283 -0.05 -2.67 -1.47
N THR A 284 -0.69 -3.46 -0.62
CA THR A 284 -0.14 -3.99 0.62
C THR A 284 0.50 -5.36 0.38
N GLN A 285 0.94 -6.02 1.45
CA GLN A 285 1.37 -7.41 1.37
C GLN A 285 0.25 -8.35 0.88
N MET A 286 -1.03 -8.06 1.15
CA MET A 286 -2.14 -8.89 0.68
C MET A 286 -2.29 -8.80 -0.83
N GLU A 287 -2.19 -7.61 -1.41
CA GLU A 287 -2.25 -7.41 -2.86
C GLU A 287 -1.08 -8.08 -3.57
N ARG A 288 0.08 -8.24 -2.93
CA ARG A 288 1.18 -9.07 -3.47
C ARG A 288 0.76 -10.53 -3.65
N HIS A 289 -0.02 -11.09 -2.73
CA HIS A 289 -0.55 -12.45 -2.84
C HIS A 289 -1.60 -12.55 -3.96
N ILE A 290 -2.50 -11.57 -4.04
CA ILE A 290 -3.52 -11.49 -5.10
C ILE A 290 -2.85 -11.38 -6.48
N ALA A 291 -1.91 -10.44 -6.63
CA ALA A 291 -1.19 -10.22 -7.88
C ALA A 291 -0.41 -11.47 -8.32
N LYS A 292 0.23 -12.18 -7.38
CA LYS A 292 0.90 -13.46 -7.67
C LYS A 292 -0.06 -14.50 -8.24
N ARG A 293 -1.27 -14.63 -7.68
CA ARG A 293 -2.29 -15.57 -8.18
C ARG A 293 -2.81 -15.18 -9.57
N LEU A 294 -2.91 -13.88 -9.83
CA LEU A 294 -3.37 -13.34 -11.11
C LEU A 294 -2.25 -13.19 -12.16
N GLY A 295 -0.99 -13.48 -11.80
CA GLY A 295 0.16 -13.32 -12.70
C GLY A 295 0.49 -11.86 -13.03
N LEU A 296 0.23 -10.93 -12.10
CA LEU A 296 0.40 -9.49 -12.29
C LEU A 296 1.67 -8.97 -11.59
N PRO A 297 2.40 -8.02 -12.21
CA PRO A 297 3.41 -7.22 -11.53
C PRO A 297 2.86 -6.51 -10.29
N CYS A 298 3.64 -6.47 -9.21
CA CYS A 298 3.21 -5.84 -7.96
C CYS A 298 4.37 -5.19 -7.19
N ALA A 299 4.09 -4.03 -6.58
CA ALA A 299 4.95 -3.39 -5.59
C ALA A 299 4.14 -3.03 -4.33
N VAL A 300 4.80 -3.07 -3.17
CA VAL A 300 4.20 -2.71 -1.89
C VAL A 300 4.43 -1.22 -1.63
N ILE A 301 3.34 -0.51 -1.32
CA ILE A 301 3.32 0.94 -1.09
C ILE A 301 2.82 1.33 0.30
N SER A 302 2.24 0.39 1.05
CA SER A 302 1.56 0.67 2.31
C SER A 302 1.55 -0.55 3.23
N ALA A 303 1.43 -0.29 4.54
CA ALA A 303 1.10 -1.31 5.53
C ALA A 303 -0.27 -1.96 5.24
N PRO A 304 -0.55 -3.19 5.70
CA PRO A 304 0.35 -4.10 6.41
C PRO A 304 1.44 -4.68 5.50
N VAL A 305 2.63 -4.88 6.07
CA VAL A 305 3.81 -5.42 5.38
C VAL A 305 4.52 -6.51 6.18
N HIS A 306 5.46 -7.21 5.56
CA HIS A 306 6.37 -8.14 6.22
C HIS A 306 7.81 -7.61 6.30
N VAL A 307 8.70 -8.38 6.93
CA VAL A 307 10.10 -8.01 7.21
C VAL A 307 10.89 -7.46 6.02
N GLN A 308 10.57 -7.88 4.78
CA GLN A 308 11.23 -7.39 3.57
C GLN A 308 11.08 -5.88 3.38
N ASP A 309 9.96 -5.32 3.85
CA ASP A 309 9.63 -3.91 3.74
C ASP A 309 10.08 -3.09 4.96
N PHE A 310 10.83 -3.72 5.88
CA PHE A 310 11.64 -3.09 6.93
C PHE A 310 13.14 -3.29 6.64
N PRO A 311 13.67 -2.72 5.55
CA PRO A 311 15.00 -3.08 5.07
C PRO A 311 16.11 -2.44 5.92
N ALA A 312 17.30 -3.03 5.82
CA ALA A 312 18.52 -2.48 6.42
C ALA A 312 19.04 -1.23 5.67
N ARG A 313 18.81 -1.15 4.34
CA ARG A 313 19.17 0.02 3.53
C ARG A 313 18.26 1.22 3.83
N HIS A 314 18.73 2.41 3.49
CA HIS A 314 17.90 3.61 3.48
C HIS A 314 16.85 3.51 2.36
N SER A 315 15.58 3.69 2.71
CA SER A 315 14.42 3.35 1.86
C SER A 315 13.17 4.22 2.11
N PRO A 316 13.31 5.56 2.15
CA PRO A 316 12.18 6.45 2.39
C PRO A 316 11.10 6.34 1.30
N GLN A 317 9.90 6.82 1.60
CA GLN A 317 8.85 7.19 0.65
C GLN A 317 8.65 8.70 0.60
N MET A 318 9.02 9.41 1.66
CA MET A 318 8.95 10.86 1.75
C MET A 318 10.17 11.56 1.16
N GLY A 319 9.95 12.81 0.72
CA GLY A 319 10.99 13.68 0.24
C GLY A 319 11.55 13.30 -1.14
N PHE A 320 12.63 13.97 -1.52
CA PHE A 320 13.23 13.81 -2.83
C PHE A 320 13.93 12.46 -3.03
N GLU A 321 14.55 11.89 -2.00
CA GLU A 321 15.06 10.52 -2.08
C GLU A 321 13.94 9.48 -2.07
N GLY A 322 12.84 9.73 -1.35
CA GLY A 322 11.66 8.88 -1.40
C GLY A 322 11.10 8.73 -2.82
N ALA A 323 11.10 9.82 -3.59
CA ALA A 323 10.74 9.78 -5.01
C ALA A 323 11.66 8.88 -5.84
N ASN A 324 12.98 8.88 -5.58
CA ASN A 324 13.92 7.96 -6.26
C ASN A 324 13.59 6.50 -5.93
N VAL A 325 13.40 6.20 -4.65
CA VAL A 325 13.05 4.84 -4.19
C VAL A 325 11.71 4.39 -4.78
N ILE A 326 10.73 5.28 -4.87
CA ILE A 326 9.42 5.01 -5.47
C ILE A 326 9.56 4.64 -6.95
N PHE A 327 10.29 5.45 -7.73
CA PHE A 327 10.52 5.17 -9.15
C PHE A 327 11.10 3.77 -9.37
N ASP A 328 12.21 3.47 -8.69
CA ASP A 328 12.87 2.18 -8.81
C ASP A 328 11.93 1.04 -8.38
N THR A 329 11.23 1.20 -7.26
CA THR A 329 10.38 0.15 -6.69
C THR A 329 9.15 -0.15 -7.55
N TRP A 330 8.54 0.85 -8.18
CA TRP A 330 7.30 0.66 -8.95
C TRP A 330 7.56 0.24 -10.39
N VAL A 331 8.69 0.65 -10.96
CA VAL A 331 9.07 0.28 -12.33
C VAL A 331 9.72 -1.11 -12.36
N HIS A 332 10.45 -1.51 -11.32
CA HIS A 332 11.17 -2.78 -11.28
C HIS A 332 10.30 -4.04 -11.53
N PRO A 333 9.04 -4.15 -11.08
CA PRO A 333 8.22 -5.33 -11.37
C PRO A 333 7.76 -5.45 -12.83
N LEU A 334 7.76 -4.35 -13.58
CA LEU A 334 7.30 -4.32 -14.97
C LEU A 334 8.29 -5.01 -15.90
N VAL A 335 7.79 -5.61 -16.97
CA VAL A 335 8.64 -6.07 -18.08
C VAL A 335 9.31 -4.85 -18.72
N MET A 336 10.62 -4.93 -18.97
CA MET A 336 11.37 -3.81 -19.55
C MET A 336 10.93 -3.56 -21.00
N GLY A 337 10.98 -2.29 -21.45
CA GLY A 337 10.39 -1.89 -22.74
C GLY A 337 10.88 -2.68 -23.97
N LEU A 338 12.17 -3.04 -24.05
CA LEU A 338 12.69 -3.86 -25.15
C LEU A 338 12.14 -5.29 -25.08
N GLU A 339 12.08 -5.87 -23.89
CA GLU A 339 11.55 -7.22 -23.68
C GLU A 339 10.05 -7.29 -24.01
N GLU A 340 9.28 -6.24 -23.68
CA GLU A 340 7.86 -6.14 -24.05
C GLU A 340 7.66 -6.16 -25.59
N HIS A 341 8.54 -5.46 -26.32
CA HIS A 341 8.53 -5.47 -27.79
C HIS A 341 8.98 -6.82 -28.35
N LEU A 342 10.00 -7.44 -27.77
CA LEU A 342 10.53 -8.74 -28.21
C LEU A 342 9.52 -9.89 -27.96
N LEU A 343 8.86 -9.91 -26.80
CA LEU A 343 7.75 -10.85 -26.50
C LEU A 343 6.59 -10.69 -27.49
N THR A 344 6.41 -9.51 -28.07
CA THR A 344 5.40 -9.29 -29.11
C THR A 344 5.88 -9.79 -30.48
N MET A 345 7.15 -9.61 -30.79
CA MET A 345 7.74 -9.87 -32.12
C MET A 345 8.22 -11.31 -32.32
N PHE A 346 8.69 -11.99 -31.28
CA PHE A 346 9.37 -13.29 -31.33
C PHE A 346 8.75 -14.33 -30.38
N ARG A 347 7.42 -14.53 -30.48
CA ARG A 347 6.64 -15.38 -29.57
C ARG A 347 6.93 -16.88 -29.60
N GLU A 348 7.53 -17.35 -30.69
CA GLU A 348 7.90 -18.76 -30.86
C GLU A 348 9.34 -19.04 -30.41
N ASP A 349 10.01 -18.03 -29.86
CA ASP A 349 11.36 -18.16 -29.34
C ASP A 349 11.34 -18.86 -27.96
N PHE A 350 12.19 -19.87 -27.78
CA PHE A 350 12.25 -20.66 -26.55
C PHE A 350 12.82 -19.87 -25.35
N GLU A 351 13.51 -18.76 -25.61
CA GLU A 351 14.11 -17.87 -24.61
C GLU A 351 13.14 -16.74 -24.21
N PHE A 352 12.36 -16.22 -25.17
CA PHE A 352 11.43 -15.11 -24.98
C PHE A 352 9.96 -15.55 -25.07
N ALA A 353 9.53 -16.39 -24.12
CA ALA A 353 8.15 -16.87 -24.01
C ALA A 353 7.37 -16.11 -22.92
N ASP A 354 6.06 -15.90 -23.12
CA ASP A 354 5.15 -15.27 -22.14
C ASP A 354 5.22 -15.91 -20.74
N GLU A 355 5.59 -17.19 -20.67
CA GLU A 355 5.68 -17.98 -19.42
C GLU A 355 6.90 -17.61 -18.56
N ASN A 356 7.90 -16.92 -19.10
CA ASN A 356 9.19 -16.69 -18.43
C ASN A 356 9.19 -15.46 -17.50
N GLY A 357 8.19 -14.58 -17.58
CA GLY A 357 8.13 -13.31 -16.82
C GLY A 357 9.27 -12.33 -17.18
N PRO A 358 9.43 -11.21 -16.45
CA PRO A 358 10.47 -10.23 -16.76
C PRO A 358 11.90 -10.80 -16.60
N SER A 359 12.72 -10.65 -17.63
CA SER A 359 14.07 -11.25 -17.75
C SER A 359 15.03 -10.83 -16.63
N HIS A 360 14.93 -9.59 -16.14
CA HIS A 360 15.77 -9.08 -15.05
C HIS A 360 15.40 -9.65 -13.67
N LEU A 361 14.29 -10.40 -13.56
CA LEU A 361 13.88 -11.11 -12.35
C LEU A 361 14.30 -12.60 -12.37
N ALA A 362 14.70 -13.14 -13.53
CA ALA A 362 14.96 -14.57 -13.74
C ALA A 362 16.25 -15.11 -13.09
N ALA A 363 17.11 -14.25 -12.53
CA ALA A 363 18.37 -14.66 -11.89
C ALA A 363 18.19 -15.53 -10.62
N HIS A 364 16.96 -15.76 -10.14
CA HIS A 364 16.69 -16.46 -8.86
C HIS A 364 15.75 -17.67 -8.94
N SER A 365 15.31 -18.11 -10.12
CA SER A 365 14.46 -19.30 -10.26
C SER A 365 15.28 -20.48 -10.79
N PRO A 366 15.43 -21.60 -10.06
CA PRO A 366 16.03 -22.81 -10.62
C PRO A 366 15.12 -23.35 -11.74
N ARG A 367 15.66 -23.47 -12.95
CA ARG A 367 14.99 -24.20 -14.05
C ARG A 367 14.73 -25.63 -13.61
N PRO A 368 13.48 -26.15 -13.67
CA PRO A 368 13.24 -27.58 -13.58
C PRO A 368 13.91 -28.22 -14.79
N MET A 369 14.93 -29.05 -14.57
CA MET A 369 15.45 -29.91 -15.63
C MET A 369 14.34 -30.86 -16.07
N ALA A 370 13.93 -30.78 -17.35
CA ALA A 370 13.04 -31.76 -17.94
C ALA A 370 13.69 -33.16 -17.85
N GLN A 371 13.01 -34.10 -17.18
CA GLN A 371 13.41 -35.51 -17.21
C GLN A 371 13.08 -36.10 -18.59
N PRO A 372 13.99 -36.85 -19.23
CA PRO A 372 13.67 -37.57 -20.44
C PRO A 372 12.65 -38.68 -20.13
N ALA A 373 11.61 -38.77 -20.94
CA ALA A 373 10.63 -39.84 -20.89
C ALA A 373 11.33 -41.20 -21.08
N MET A 374 11.17 -42.11 -20.11
CA MET A 374 11.64 -43.49 -20.22
C MET A 374 10.47 -44.38 -20.64
N GLU A 375 10.62 -45.02 -21.80
CA GLU A 375 9.67 -45.97 -22.39
C GLU A 375 9.33 -47.14 -21.46
N MET A 376 8.05 -47.52 -21.44
CA MET A 376 7.55 -48.72 -20.80
C MET A 376 8.09 -49.98 -21.49
N ALA A 377 8.82 -50.82 -20.75
CA ALA A 377 9.03 -52.21 -21.10
C ALA A 377 8.39 -53.11 -20.03
N THR A 378 7.38 -53.88 -20.46
CA THR A 378 6.69 -54.92 -19.70
C THR A 378 7.57 -56.16 -19.53
N ALA A 379 7.78 -56.61 -18.30
CA ALA A 379 8.10 -58.01 -18.00
C ALA A 379 7.76 -58.31 -16.53
N GLY A 380 6.88 -59.29 -16.32
CA GLY A 380 6.47 -59.74 -14.99
C GLY A 380 7.45 -60.75 -14.39
N ALA A 381 7.50 -60.78 -13.06
CA ALA A 381 7.72 -62.00 -12.28
C ALA A 381 7.37 -61.75 -10.80
N THR A 382 6.63 -62.70 -10.25
CA THR A 382 6.12 -62.86 -8.88
C THR A 382 7.23 -63.26 -7.91
N THR A 383 7.23 -62.75 -6.66
CA THR A 383 7.13 -63.51 -5.38
C THR A 383 7.62 -62.75 -4.12
N THR A 384 6.67 -62.57 -3.18
CA THR A 384 6.67 -62.68 -1.70
C THR A 384 7.66 -61.99 -0.73
N ALA A 385 7.01 -61.30 0.23
CA ALA A 385 7.30 -61.11 1.67
C ALA A 385 8.44 -60.16 2.07
N GLY A 386 8.28 -59.20 3.00
CA GLY A 386 7.16 -58.73 3.82
C GLY A 386 7.72 -57.80 4.92
N ALA A 387 7.05 -56.69 5.24
CA ALA A 387 7.12 -56.01 6.53
C ALA A 387 6.11 -54.86 6.56
N GLN A 388 5.32 -54.83 7.64
CA GLN A 388 4.17 -53.96 7.89
C GLN A 388 4.61 -52.62 8.50
N THR A 389 3.91 -51.55 8.15
CA THR A 389 3.48 -50.51 9.10
C THR A 389 2.11 -49.98 8.69
N GLN A 390 1.27 -49.80 9.69
CA GLN A 390 -0.18 -49.61 9.64
C GLN A 390 -0.58 -48.21 9.18
N ASP A 391 -1.53 -48.12 8.25
CA ASP A 391 -2.35 -46.93 8.00
C ASP A 391 -3.81 -47.25 8.33
N VAL A 392 -4.46 -46.29 8.97
CA VAL A 392 -5.80 -46.39 9.55
C VAL A 392 -6.84 -46.14 8.46
N ALA A 393 -7.88 -46.99 8.44
CA ALA A 393 -8.84 -47.15 7.36
C ALA A 393 -9.79 -45.96 7.16
N GLU A 394 -9.99 -45.59 5.88
CA GLU A 394 -11.08 -44.75 5.41
C GLU A 394 -12.18 -45.66 4.82
N VAL A 395 -13.42 -45.45 5.26
CA VAL A 395 -14.63 -46.21 4.86
C VAL A 395 -15.24 -45.56 3.61
N PRO A 396 -15.68 -46.30 2.57
CA PRO A 396 -16.20 -45.71 1.36
C PRO A 396 -17.64 -45.23 1.57
N VAL A 397 -17.89 -43.94 1.31
CA VAL A 397 -19.25 -43.37 1.29
C VAL A 397 -19.70 -43.24 -0.17
N ALA A 398 -20.86 -43.84 -0.43
CA ALA A 398 -21.53 -43.91 -1.71
C ALA A 398 -21.92 -42.52 -2.26
N ASP A 399 -21.86 -42.40 -3.59
CA ASP A 399 -22.40 -41.29 -4.37
C ASP A 399 -23.88 -41.01 -4.02
N ILE A 400 -24.17 -39.76 -3.64
CA ILE A 400 -25.52 -39.19 -3.60
C ILE A 400 -25.50 -37.87 -4.38
N PRO A 401 -26.41 -37.63 -5.32
CA PRO A 401 -26.33 -36.51 -6.26
C PRO A 401 -26.64 -35.17 -5.56
N ALA A 402 -25.90 -34.13 -5.92
CA ALA A 402 -26.13 -32.76 -5.48
C ALA A 402 -27.47 -32.19 -5.99
N PRO A 403 -28.13 -31.28 -5.24
CA PRO A 403 -29.42 -30.74 -5.61
C PRO A 403 -29.30 -29.65 -6.69
N THR A 404 -30.14 -29.74 -7.70
CA THR A 404 -30.37 -28.70 -8.71
C THR A 404 -30.93 -27.42 -8.09
N ALA A 405 -30.15 -26.34 -8.19
CA ALA A 405 -30.61 -24.96 -8.06
C ALA A 405 -30.80 -24.33 -9.46
N PRO A 406 -31.66 -23.31 -9.62
CA PRO A 406 -32.11 -22.82 -10.93
C PRO A 406 -31.02 -22.07 -11.70
N PRO A 407 -31.10 -22.00 -13.04
CA PRO A 407 -30.03 -21.45 -13.86
C PRO A 407 -29.97 -19.92 -13.76
N THR A 408 -28.85 -19.41 -13.26
CA THR A 408 -28.44 -18.01 -13.51
C THR A 408 -27.73 -17.98 -14.86
N GLN A 409 -28.29 -17.27 -15.84
CA GLN A 409 -27.65 -17.05 -17.14
C GLN A 409 -26.40 -16.17 -16.98
N THR A 410 -25.25 -16.78 -16.82
CA THR A 410 -23.98 -16.20 -17.26
C THR A 410 -23.70 -16.75 -18.65
N GLY A 411 -24.03 -16.00 -19.69
CA GLY A 411 -23.73 -16.38 -21.07
C GLY A 411 -22.23 -16.34 -21.32
N ALA A 412 -21.56 -17.50 -21.26
CA ALA A 412 -20.21 -17.64 -21.79
C ALA A 412 -20.31 -17.55 -23.32
N PHE A 413 -19.76 -16.48 -23.92
CA PHE A 413 -19.69 -16.35 -25.37
C PHE A 413 -18.89 -17.52 -25.96
N ALA A 414 -19.37 -18.08 -27.08
CA ALA A 414 -18.58 -19.03 -27.85
C ALA A 414 -17.52 -18.26 -28.66
N TRP A 415 -16.25 -18.40 -28.29
CA TRP A 415 -15.14 -17.88 -29.10
C TRP A 415 -14.84 -18.85 -30.24
N THR A 416 -14.60 -18.34 -31.46
CA THR A 416 -14.09 -19.20 -32.54
C THR A 416 -12.61 -19.52 -32.33
N ASP A 417 -12.15 -20.69 -32.81
CA ASP A 417 -10.73 -21.07 -32.75
C ASP A 417 -9.79 -20.04 -33.40
N GLU A 418 -10.29 -19.32 -34.41
CA GLU A 418 -9.55 -18.24 -35.07
C GLU A 418 -9.47 -16.98 -34.18
N ALA A 419 -10.57 -16.60 -33.53
CA ALA A 419 -10.58 -15.48 -32.58
C ALA A 419 -9.73 -15.78 -31.34
N GLU A 420 -9.74 -17.01 -30.83
CA GLU A 420 -8.87 -17.40 -29.72
C GLU A 420 -7.39 -17.39 -30.09
N ARG A 421 -7.05 -17.86 -31.30
CA ARG A 421 -5.67 -17.78 -31.81
C ARG A 421 -5.24 -16.33 -31.98
N GLU A 422 -6.11 -15.45 -32.46
CA GLU A 422 -5.80 -14.03 -32.58
C GLU A 422 -5.70 -13.34 -31.22
N LEU A 423 -6.56 -13.69 -30.27
CA LEU A 423 -6.49 -13.18 -28.89
C LEU A 423 -5.17 -13.59 -28.21
N LYS A 424 -4.68 -14.81 -28.46
CA LYS A 424 -3.35 -15.24 -28.00
C LYS A 424 -2.22 -14.40 -28.60
N LYS A 425 -2.44 -13.73 -29.74
CA LYS A 425 -1.50 -12.74 -30.29
C LYS A 425 -1.54 -11.38 -29.58
N ILE A 426 -2.33 -11.19 -28.54
CA ILE A 426 -2.28 -9.99 -27.71
C ILE A 426 -1.34 -10.26 -26.52
N PRO A 427 -0.39 -9.35 -26.18
CA PRO A 427 0.54 -9.54 -25.07
C PRO A 427 -0.19 -9.88 -23.75
N PHE A 428 0.36 -10.79 -22.95
CA PHE A 428 -0.39 -11.42 -21.85
C PHE A 428 -1.02 -10.41 -20.86
N PHE A 429 -0.30 -9.33 -20.53
CA PHE A 429 -0.72 -8.32 -19.55
C PHE A 429 -1.90 -7.46 -20.04
N VAL A 430 -2.09 -7.29 -21.35
CA VAL A 430 -3.27 -6.62 -21.93
C VAL A 430 -4.32 -7.58 -22.48
N ARG A 431 -4.00 -8.88 -22.61
CA ARG A 431 -4.88 -9.92 -23.17
C ARG A 431 -6.19 -10.06 -22.40
N GLY A 432 -6.14 -9.99 -21.06
CA GLY A 432 -7.34 -10.06 -20.21
C GLY A 432 -8.31 -8.89 -20.43
N LYS A 433 -7.81 -7.68 -20.69
CA LYS A 433 -8.63 -6.51 -21.08
C LYS A 433 -9.20 -6.69 -22.48
N ALA A 434 -8.38 -7.11 -23.44
CA ALA A 434 -8.83 -7.31 -24.82
C ALA A 434 -9.98 -8.31 -24.89
N ARG A 435 -9.88 -9.46 -24.20
CA ARG A 435 -10.94 -10.45 -24.10
C ARG A 435 -12.26 -9.84 -23.60
N ARG A 436 -12.21 -9.11 -22.48
CA ARG A 436 -13.40 -8.53 -21.84
C ARG A 436 -13.99 -7.37 -22.63
N ASN A 437 -13.16 -6.53 -23.25
CA ASN A 437 -13.63 -5.49 -24.15
C ASN A 437 -14.36 -6.11 -25.35
N THR A 438 -13.84 -7.21 -25.92
CA THR A 438 -14.52 -7.93 -26.99
C THR A 438 -15.82 -8.58 -26.53
N GLU A 439 -15.86 -9.16 -25.33
CA GLU A 439 -17.09 -9.72 -24.75
C GLU A 439 -18.13 -8.63 -24.45
N ALA A 440 -17.71 -7.48 -23.94
CA ALA A 440 -18.58 -6.33 -23.69
C ALA A 440 -19.13 -5.73 -25.00
N TYR A 441 -18.28 -5.60 -26.03
CA TYR A 441 -18.70 -5.17 -27.36
C TYR A 441 -19.69 -6.16 -28.00
N ALA A 442 -19.41 -7.46 -27.94
CA ALA A 442 -20.30 -8.50 -28.43
C ALA A 442 -21.66 -8.46 -27.70
N THR A 443 -21.66 -8.21 -26.39
CA THR A 443 -22.89 -8.01 -25.61
C THR A 443 -23.69 -6.80 -26.11
N ALA A 444 -23.02 -5.67 -26.34
CA ALA A 444 -23.67 -4.43 -26.78
C ALA A 444 -24.26 -4.54 -28.19
N GLU A 445 -23.59 -5.27 -29.09
CA GLU A 445 -24.04 -5.53 -30.47
C GLU A 445 -24.99 -6.75 -30.57
N GLY A 446 -25.29 -7.43 -29.47
CA GLY A 446 -26.20 -8.59 -29.44
C GLY A 446 -25.65 -9.84 -30.15
N LEU A 447 -24.33 -9.97 -30.24
CA LEU A 447 -23.65 -11.08 -30.92
C LEU A 447 -23.57 -12.31 -30.00
N ALA A 448 -24.01 -13.48 -30.47
CA ALA A 448 -23.97 -14.72 -29.68
C ALA A 448 -22.60 -15.44 -29.73
N GLN A 449 -21.75 -15.10 -30.71
CA GLN A 449 -20.46 -15.73 -30.96
C GLN A 449 -19.40 -14.65 -31.18
N ILE A 450 -18.20 -14.85 -30.64
CA ILE A 450 -17.06 -13.95 -30.84
C ILE A 450 -16.21 -14.50 -31.99
N SER A 451 -16.29 -13.82 -33.13
CA SER A 451 -15.48 -14.12 -34.32
C SER A 451 -14.21 -13.24 -34.36
N LEU A 452 -13.33 -13.53 -35.32
CA LEU A 452 -12.15 -12.70 -35.59
C LEU A 452 -12.52 -11.25 -35.94
N GLU A 453 -13.63 -11.07 -36.67
CA GLU A 453 -14.17 -9.76 -37.03
C GLU A 453 -14.63 -8.99 -35.79
N THR A 454 -15.39 -9.65 -34.90
CA THR A 454 -15.83 -9.05 -33.63
C THR A 454 -14.67 -8.58 -32.75
N LEU A 455 -13.55 -9.33 -32.73
CA LEU A 455 -12.33 -8.97 -32.01
C LEU A 455 -11.71 -7.67 -32.57
N TYR A 456 -11.64 -7.53 -33.90
CA TYR A 456 -11.11 -6.32 -34.55
C TYR A 456 -12.06 -5.12 -34.43
N ASP A 457 -13.37 -5.34 -34.54
CA ASP A 457 -14.38 -4.28 -34.36
C ASP A 457 -14.36 -3.73 -32.93
N ALA A 458 -14.28 -4.61 -31.93
CA ALA A 458 -14.10 -4.20 -30.54
C ALA A 458 -12.81 -3.38 -30.35
N LYS A 459 -11.69 -3.82 -30.95
CA LYS A 459 -10.43 -3.06 -30.90
C LYS A 459 -10.60 -1.66 -31.52
N ALA A 460 -11.28 -1.54 -32.65
CA ALA A 460 -11.54 -0.26 -33.31
C ALA A 460 -12.52 0.63 -32.54
N HIS A 461 -13.46 0.05 -31.79
CA HIS A 461 -14.41 0.75 -30.94
C HIS A 461 -13.72 1.40 -29.73
N TYR A 462 -12.87 0.64 -29.03
CA TYR A 462 -12.17 1.11 -27.82
C TYR A 462 -10.85 1.86 -28.08
N ALA A 463 -10.41 1.96 -29.34
CA ALA A 463 -9.25 2.75 -29.74
C ALA A 463 -9.59 4.22 -30.09
N ARG A 464 -10.86 4.63 -29.96
CA ARG A 464 -11.34 6.00 -30.24
C ARG A 464 -11.26 6.92 -29.04
#